data_AF-A0A7E5A0A9-F1
#
_entry.id   AF-A0A7E5A0A9-F1
#
_cell.length_a   1.000
_cell.length_b   1.000
_cell.length_c   1.000
_cell.angle_alpha   90.00
_cell.angle_beta   90.00
_cell.angle_gamma   90.00
#
_symmetry.space_group_name_H-M   'P 1'
#
loop_
_entity.id
_entity.type
_entity.pdbx_description
1 polymer ?
#
loop_
_entity_poly.entity_id
_entity_poly.type
_entity_poly.pdbx_seq_one_letter_code
_entity_poly.pdbx_strand_id
1 'polypeptide(L)'
;MICLSSGRTTMPKGCWCRLCELPWNDDHFGQTCDEAALKIGVQKKQRDLERMASEAVMRKCHRCNLVFTKDEGCNKITCRCRATQCYICRAKDIDYTHFCGHPQIPLAPRTCCQKCLLWENPKTVDENAIVQVYQKAGEEPPKDIGPQKKRPRMAIPHQ
;
A
#
# COMPACT_ATOMS: atom_id res chain seq x y z
N MET A 1 6.86 -41.04 11.10
CA MET A 1 6.83 -39.71 11.74
C MET A 1 7.37 -39.86 13.14
N ILE A 2 8.29 -39.01 13.58
CA ILE A 2 8.55 -38.83 15.01
C ILE A 2 8.45 -37.32 15.24
N CYS A 3 7.22 -36.83 15.40
CA CYS A 3 7.00 -35.59 16.13
C CYS A 3 6.71 -36.05 17.55
N LEU A 4 7.75 -36.09 18.39
CA LEU A 4 7.62 -36.52 19.78
C LEU A 4 6.61 -35.63 20.49
N SER A 5 5.64 -36.30 21.10
CA SER A 5 4.69 -35.81 22.08
C SER A 5 5.37 -34.94 23.12
N SER A 6 5.20 -33.63 23.02
CA SER A 6 5.47 -32.69 24.10
C SER A 6 4.46 -31.58 23.94
N GLY A 7 3.56 -31.42 24.92
CA GLY A 7 2.46 -30.46 24.91
C GLY A 7 2.90 -29.04 24.53
N ARG A 8 2.81 -28.73 23.24
CA ARG A 8 3.18 -27.43 22.67
C ARG A 8 1.93 -26.84 22.06
N THR A 9 1.47 -25.72 22.61
CA THR A 9 0.27 -24.98 22.18
C THR A 9 0.44 -24.26 20.84
N THR A 10 1.60 -24.36 20.19
CA THR A 10 1.86 -23.75 18.88
C THR A 10 2.70 -24.68 17.99
N MET A 11 2.32 -24.77 16.72
CA MET A 11 2.92 -25.65 15.71
C MET A 11 4.36 -25.23 15.36
N PRO A 12 5.31 -26.17 15.17
CA PRO A 12 6.69 -25.85 14.81
C PRO A 12 6.75 -25.21 13.40
N LYS A 13 7.33 -24.01 13.33
CA LYS A 13 7.56 -23.29 12.06
C LYS A 13 8.69 -23.97 11.27
N GLY A 14 8.49 -24.16 9.96
CA GLY A 14 9.52 -24.71 9.05
C GLY A 14 9.38 -26.20 8.72
N CYS A 15 8.25 -26.83 9.02
CA CYS A 15 7.91 -28.16 8.53
C CYS A 15 7.22 -28.09 7.16
N TRP A 16 7.36 -29.14 6.35
CA TRP A 16 6.80 -29.23 4.99
C TRP A 16 6.00 -30.52 4.87
N CYS A 17 4.89 -30.48 4.13
CA CYS A 17 4.12 -31.66 3.79
C CYS A 17 4.92 -32.54 2.83
N ARG A 18 4.96 -33.86 3.06
CA ARG A 18 5.70 -34.78 2.17
C ARG A 18 4.96 -35.10 0.86
N LEU A 19 3.67 -34.79 0.78
CA LEU A 19 2.84 -35.14 -0.38
C LEU A 19 2.76 -33.98 -1.38
N CYS A 20 2.61 -32.76 -0.89
CA CYS A 20 2.45 -31.56 -1.73
C CYS A 20 3.59 -30.55 -1.57
N GLU A 21 4.58 -30.81 -0.71
CA GLU A 21 5.73 -29.93 -0.45
C GLU A 21 5.37 -28.54 0.09
N LEU A 22 4.09 -28.29 0.39
CA LEU A 22 3.62 -27.04 0.98
C LEU A 22 4.00 -26.94 2.47
N PRO A 23 4.14 -25.72 3.02
CA PRO A 23 4.42 -25.52 4.44
C PRO A 23 3.36 -26.20 5.32
N TRP A 24 3.81 -26.99 6.29
CA TRP A 24 2.95 -27.60 7.29
C TRP A 24 2.70 -26.61 8.43
N ASN A 25 1.74 -25.71 8.21
CA ASN A 25 1.33 -24.65 9.13
C ASN A 25 -0.14 -24.84 9.58
N ASP A 26 -0.69 -23.85 10.29
CA ASP A 26 -2.09 -23.87 10.75
C ASP A 26 -3.10 -23.93 9.59
N ASP A 27 -2.75 -23.42 8.41
CA ASP A 27 -3.62 -23.49 7.21
C ASP A 27 -3.64 -24.88 6.59
N HIS A 28 -2.55 -25.64 6.71
CA HIS A 28 -2.42 -27.01 6.21
C HIS A 28 -2.88 -28.04 7.26
N PHE A 29 -2.72 -27.75 8.54
CA PHE A 29 -3.02 -28.69 9.61
C PHE A 29 -4.50 -29.08 9.63
N GLY A 30 -4.78 -30.39 9.55
CA GLY A 30 -6.16 -30.90 9.51
C GLY A 30 -6.90 -30.65 8.19
N GLN A 31 -6.21 -30.22 7.13
CA GLN A 31 -6.76 -30.04 5.79
C GLN A 31 -6.13 -31.04 4.82
N THR A 32 -6.83 -31.33 3.72
CA THR A 32 -6.25 -32.07 2.60
C THR A 32 -5.21 -31.23 1.87
N CYS A 33 -4.33 -31.88 1.10
CA CYS A 33 -3.31 -31.17 0.32
C CYS A 33 -3.94 -30.19 -0.69
N ASP A 34 -5.07 -30.57 -1.28
CA ASP A 34 -5.80 -29.74 -2.25
C ASP A 34 -6.42 -28.52 -1.58
N GLU A 35 -7.08 -28.69 -0.43
CA GLU A 35 -7.64 -27.59 0.36
C GLU A 35 -6.55 -26.61 0.83
N ALA A 36 -5.41 -27.13 1.29
CA ALA A 36 -4.26 -26.32 1.69
C ALA A 36 -3.71 -25.51 0.50
N ALA A 37 -3.57 -26.13 -0.67
CA ALA A 37 -3.13 -25.46 -1.89
C ALA A 37 -4.08 -24.33 -2.32
N LEU A 38 -5.38 -24.59 -2.29
CA LEU A 38 -6.41 -23.59 -2.59
C LEU A 38 -6.34 -22.40 -1.63
N LYS A 39 -6.27 -22.65 -0.32
CA LYS A 39 -6.15 -21.58 0.69
C LYS A 39 -4.89 -20.74 0.51
N ILE A 40 -3.74 -21.38 0.32
CA ILE A 40 -2.47 -20.67 0.09
C ILE A 40 -2.54 -19.82 -1.19
N GLY A 41 -3.18 -20.34 -2.24
CA GLY A 41 -3.43 -19.61 -3.50
C GLY A 41 -4.27 -18.35 -3.28
N VAL A 42 -5.41 -18.47 -2.58
CA VAL A 42 -6.28 -17.33 -2.24
C VAL A 42 -5.54 -16.30 -1.39
N GLN A 43 -4.83 -16.73 -0.35
CA GLN A 43 -4.04 -15.81 0.47
C GLN A 43 -2.93 -15.11 -0.33
N LYS A 44 -2.27 -15.81 -1.25
CA LYS A 44 -1.26 -15.22 -2.12
C LYS A 44 -1.86 -14.13 -3.00
N LYS A 45 -3.00 -14.40 -3.63
CA LYS A 45 -3.75 -13.42 -4.42
C LYS A 45 -4.09 -12.18 -3.59
N GLN A 46 -4.60 -12.38 -2.37
CA GLN A 46 -4.91 -11.29 -1.46
C GLN A 46 -3.67 -10.45 -1.09
N ARG A 47 -2.56 -11.09 -0.74
CA ARG A 47 -1.28 -10.41 -0.44
C ARG A 47 -0.77 -9.61 -1.64
N ASP A 48 -0.93 -10.13 -2.85
CA ASP A 48 -0.55 -9.43 -4.07
C ASP A 48 -1.42 -8.18 -4.29
N LEU A 49 -2.73 -8.25 -4.03
CA LEU A 49 -3.63 -7.10 -4.09
C LEU A 49 -3.25 -6.03 -3.06
N GLU A 50 -3.00 -6.42 -1.81
CA GLU A 50 -2.58 -5.51 -0.75
C GLU A 50 -1.26 -4.81 -1.08
N ARG A 51 -0.32 -5.54 -1.70
CA ARG A 51 0.95 -4.96 -2.17
C ARG A 51 0.71 -3.94 -3.29
N MET A 52 -0.09 -4.28 -4.30
CA MET A 52 -0.42 -3.37 -5.40
C MET A 52 -1.16 -2.12 -4.91
N ALA A 53 -2.11 -2.27 -3.99
CA ALA A 53 -2.82 -1.16 -3.38
C ALA A 53 -1.87 -0.24 -2.59
N SER A 54 -0.95 -0.83 -1.82
CA SER A 54 0.08 -0.08 -1.09
C SER A 54 0.98 0.71 -2.03
N GLU A 55 1.39 0.10 -3.14
CA GLU A 55 2.22 0.74 -4.17
C GLU A 55 1.48 1.87 -4.92
N ALA A 56 0.15 1.79 -5.04
CA ALA A 56 -0.66 2.82 -5.66
C ALA A 56 -0.67 4.13 -4.86
N VAL A 57 -0.68 4.04 -3.53
CA VAL A 57 -0.66 5.20 -2.62
C VAL A 57 0.74 5.78 -2.47
N MET A 58 1.75 4.91 -2.35
CA MET A 58 3.14 5.33 -2.16
C MET A 58 3.62 6.21 -3.32
N ARG A 59 4.11 7.42 -3.01
CA ARG A 59 4.69 8.32 -4.01
C ARG A 59 6.19 8.09 -4.07
N LYS A 60 6.73 8.13 -5.29
CA LYS A 60 8.17 8.00 -5.57
C LYS A 60 8.70 9.28 -6.18
N CYS A 61 9.89 9.68 -5.78
CA CYS A 61 10.59 10.76 -6.47
C CYS A 61 10.87 10.36 -7.92
N HIS A 62 10.48 11.17 -8.89
CA HIS A 62 10.71 10.87 -10.31
C HIS A 62 12.19 10.82 -10.73
N ARG A 63 13.11 11.29 -9.89
CA ARG A 63 14.55 11.36 -10.18
C ARG A 63 15.36 10.31 -9.43
N CYS A 64 15.16 10.17 -8.11
CA CYS A 64 15.94 9.23 -7.29
C CYS A 64 15.13 8.05 -6.72
N ASN A 65 13.85 7.93 -7.07
CA ASN A 65 12.95 6.86 -6.62
C ASN A 65 12.73 6.75 -5.10
N LEU A 66 13.16 7.75 -4.32
CA LEU A 66 12.87 7.80 -2.88
C LEU A 66 11.35 7.76 -2.65
N VAL A 67 10.90 6.81 -1.85
CA VAL A 67 9.49 6.63 -1.48
C VAL A 67 9.12 7.57 -0.33
N PHE A 68 7.98 8.22 -0.42
CA PHE A 68 7.44 9.07 0.64
C PHE A 68 5.91 9.09 0.64
N THR A 69 5.34 9.44 1.78
CA THR A 69 3.91 9.67 2.01
C THR A 69 3.76 11.02 2.69
N LYS A 70 2.70 11.75 2.35
CA LYS A 70 2.41 13.05 2.94
C LYS A 70 1.19 12.93 3.85
N ASP A 71 1.36 13.29 5.11
CA ASP A 71 0.25 13.39 6.06
C ASP A 71 -0.33 14.83 6.06
N GLU A 72 0.53 15.86 5.99
CA GLU A 72 0.16 17.28 6.14
C GLU A 72 1.00 18.20 5.24
N GLY A 73 0.58 19.47 5.05
CA GLY A 73 1.34 20.50 4.29
C GLY A 73 0.87 20.75 2.85
N CYS A 74 1.72 21.37 2.02
CA CYS A 74 1.39 21.70 0.63
C CYS A 74 1.73 20.58 -0.35
N ASN A 75 1.02 20.51 -1.47
CA ASN A 75 1.17 19.44 -2.46
C ASN A 75 2.41 19.58 -3.38
N LYS A 76 3.20 20.64 -3.21
CA LYS A 76 4.52 20.77 -3.85
C LYS A 76 5.56 20.04 -3.00
N ILE A 77 6.02 18.90 -3.48
CA ILE A 77 7.05 18.11 -2.80
C ILE A 77 8.42 18.47 -3.38
N THR A 78 9.39 18.75 -2.51
CA THR A 78 10.80 18.88 -2.87
C THR A 78 11.54 17.68 -2.30
N CYS A 79 12.16 16.88 -3.16
CA CYS A 79 12.96 15.73 -2.74
C CYS A 79 14.36 16.16 -2.27
N ARG A 80 15.04 15.30 -1.50
CA ARG A 80 16.45 15.48 -1.11
C ARG A 80 17.40 15.59 -2.30
N CYS A 81 17.04 15.03 -3.46
CA CYS A 81 17.79 15.20 -4.71
C CYS A 81 17.49 16.51 -5.44
N ARG A 82 16.75 17.44 -4.81
CA ARG A 82 16.31 18.74 -5.32
C ARG A 82 15.26 18.71 -6.44
N ALA A 83 14.80 17.52 -6.85
CA ALA A 83 13.66 17.39 -7.75
C ALA A 83 12.36 17.88 -7.09
N THR A 84 11.50 18.54 -7.85
CA THR A 84 10.17 19.00 -7.39
C THR A 84 9.06 18.23 -8.10
N GLN A 85 8.00 17.86 -7.39
CA GLN A 85 6.86 17.19 -7.99
C GLN A 85 5.54 17.46 -7.26
N CYS A 86 4.42 17.32 -7.98
CA CYS A 86 3.09 17.40 -7.38
C CYS A 86 2.75 16.08 -6.67
N TYR A 87 2.28 16.17 -5.43
CA TYR A 87 1.78 15.00 -4.71
C TYR A 87 0.56 14.38 -5.41
N ILE A 88 -0.38 15.20 -5.89
CA ILE A 88 -1.66 14.75 -6.47
C ILE A 88 -1.43 14.08 -7.82
N CYS A 89 -0.99 14.85 -8.83
CA CYS A 89 -0.94 14.42 -10.22
C CYS A 89 0.42 13.82 -10.65
N ARG A 90 1.42 13.80 -9.76
CA ARG A 90 2.77 13.26 -10.03
C ARG A 90 3.55 14.01 -11.12
N ALA A 91 3.13 15.23 -11.49
CA ALA A 91 3.86 16.10 -12.41
C ALA A 91 5.29 16.37 -11.91
N LYS A 92 6.25 16.37 -12.83
CA LYS A 92 7.70 16.45 -12.56
C LYS A 92 8.20 17.89 -12.75
N ASP A 93 9.29 18.21 -12.05
CA ASP A 93 10.02 19.49 -12.11
C ASP A 93 9.10 20.73 -12.07
N ILE A 94 8.11 20.70 -11.18
CA ILE A 94 7.10 21.77 -11.05
C ILE A 94 7.56 22.94 -10.17
N ASP A 95 6.92 24.09 -10.37
CA ASP A 95 6.99 25.27 -9.51
C ASP A 95 5.60 25.60 -8.92
N TYR A 96 5.44 26.81 -8.37
CA TYR A 96 4.14 27.25 -7.83
C TYR A 96 3.11 27.60 -8.91
N THR A 97 3.50 27.78 -10.17
CA THR A 97 2.57 28.10 -11.27
C THR A 97 1.72 26.89 -11.69
N HIS A 98 2.14 25.68 -11.31
CA HIS A 98 1.37 24.45 -11.43
C HIS A 98 0.05 24.48 -10.65
N PHE A 99 0.02 25.23 -9.54
CA PHE A 99 -1.14 25.27 -8.66
C PHE A 99 -2.08 26.41 -9.02
N CYS A 100 -3.38 26.18 -8.80
CA CYS A 100 -4.37 27.22 -8.97
C CYS A 100 -4.26 28.22 -7.82
N GLY A 101 -4.13 29.51 -8.16
CA GLY A 101 -3.99 30.60 -7.18
C GLY A 101 -5.32 31.15 -6.66
N HIS A 102 -6.45 30.60 -7.11
CA HIS A 102 -7.76 31.05 -6.64
C HIS A 102 -7.97 30.68 -5.17
N PRO A 103 -8.64 31.55 -4.39
CA PRO A 103 -9.03 31.21 -3.03
C PRO A 103 -9.95 29.99 -3.05
N GLN A 104 -9.71 29.04 -2.13
CA GLN A 104 -10.58 27.89 -1.95
C GLN A 104 -11.88 28.37 -1.29
N ILE A 105 -12.91 28.59 -2.10
CA ILE A 105 -14.26 28.88 -1.60
C ILE A 105 -14.96 27.54 -1.38
N PRO A 106 -15.38 27.20 -0.14
CA PRO A 106 -15.89 25.87 0.21
C PRO A 106 -17.09 25.36 -0.62
N LEU A 107 -17.84 26.27 -1.25
CA LEU A 107 -19.06 25.97 -2.00
C LEU A 107 -18.95 26.28 -3.50
N ALA A 108 -17.79 26.72 -3.99
CA ALA A 108 -17.62 27.02 -5.40
C ALA A 108 -17.04 25.79 -6.14
N PRO A 109 -17.72 25.26 -7.17
CA PRO A 109 -17.14 24.23 -8.01
C PRO A 109 -15.89 24.77 -8.71
N ARG A 110 -14.87 23.91 -8.90
CA ARG A 110 -13.61 24.22 -9.59
C ARG A 110 -13.84 24.42 -11.08
N THR A 111 -14.50 25.50 -11.47
CA THR A 111 -14.84 25.79 -12.88
C THR A 111 -13.82 26.69 -13.58
N CYS A 112 -12.88 27.30 -12.85
CA CYS A 112 -11.99 28.32 -13.40
C CYS A 112 -10.61 27.80 -13.86
N CYS A 113 -10.17 26.59 -13.50
CA CYS A 113 -8.82 26.10 -13.85
C CYS A 113 -8.73 24.56 -13.82
N GLN A 114 -7.93 23.98 -14.73
CA GLN A 114 -7.52 22.56 -14.72
C GLN A 114 -6.23 22.32 -13.90
N LYS A 115 -5.85 23.28 -13.05
CA LYS A 115 -4.61 23.26 -12.24
C LYS A 115 -4.84 22.56 -10.90
N CYS A 116 -3.81 21.91 -10.35
CA CYS A 116 -3.92 21.26 -9.04
C CYS A 116 -4.06 22.29 -7.91
N LEU A 117 -4.62 21.85 -6.78
CA LEU A 117 -4.68 22.66 -5.57
C LEU A 117 -3.43 22.49 -4.71
N LEU A 118 -2.91 23.61 -4.22
CA LEU A 118 -1.74 23.62 -3.36
C LEU A 118 -2.04 22.99 -1.98
N TRP A 119 -3.24 23.23 -1.45
CA TRP A 119 -3.68 22.85 -0.10
C TRP A 119 -4.92 21.95 -0.12
N GLU A 120 -4.85 20.86 -0.87
CA GLU A 120 -5.92 19.85 -0.89
C GLU A 120 -5.45 18.57 -0.21
N ASN A 121 -6.37 17.94 0.52
CA ASN A 121 -6.11 16.67 1.17
C ASN A 121 -6.09 15.55 0.12
N PRO A 122 -4.99 14.79 -0.01
CA PRO A 122 -4.90 13.73 -1.01
C PRO A 122 -5.67 12.45 -0.66
N LYS A 123 -6.31 12.37 0.53
CA LYS A 123 -7.05 11.18 0.99
C LYS A 123 -7.95 10.60 -0.08
N THR A 124 -8.81 11.42 -0.69
CA THR A 124 -9.75 10.96 -1.72
C THR A 124 -9.03 10.42 -2.96
N VAL A 125 -7.89 11.00 -3.34
CA VAL A 125 -7.09 10.56 -4.48
C VAL A 125 -6.41 9.23 -4.18
N ASP A 126 -5.88 9.08 -2.97
CA ASP A 126 -5.20 7.86 -2.53
C ASP A 126 -6.21 6.71 -2.34
N GLU A 127 -7.40 6.99 -1.78
CA GLU A 127 -8.53 6.05 -1.70
C GLU A 127 -9.00 5.60 -3.08
N ASN A 128 -9.20 6.55 -4.01
CA ASN A 128 -9.57 6.24 -5.40
C ASN A 128 -8.51 5.39 -6.11
N ALA A 129 -7.23 5.63 -5.84
CA ALA A 129 -6.15 4.83 -6.40
C ALA A 129 -6.20 3.37 -5.90
N ILE A 130 -6.53 3.16 -4.62
CA ILE A 130 -6.73 1.81 -4.07
C ILE A 130 -7.94 1.15 -4.74
N VAL A 131 -9.09 1.82 -4.79
CA VAL A 131 -10.31 1.28 -5.42
C VAL A 131 -10.05 0.85 -6.87
N GLN A 132 -9.32 1.66 -7.64
CA GLN A 132 -8.94 1.32 -9.01
C GLN A 132 -8.07 0.06 -9.11
N VAL A 133 -7.20 -0.20 -8.13
CA VAL A 133 -6.38 -1.43 -8.11
C VAL A 133 -7.27 -2.66 -7.96
N TYR A 134 -8.22 -2.64 -7.01
CA TYR A 134 -9.16 -3.74 -6.79
C TYR A 134 -10.09 -3.96 -7.99
N GLN A 135 -10.66 -2.87 -8.53
CA GLN A 135 -11.51 -2.94 -9.71
C GLN A 135 -10.79 -3.53 -10.92
N LYS A 136 -9.53 -3.16 -11.16
CA LYS A 136 -8.71 -3.73 -12.25
C LYS A 136 -8.40 -5.20 -12.06
N ALA A 137 -8.37 -5.67 -10.81
CA ALA A 137 -8.21 -7.08 -10.50
C ALA A 137 -9.52 -7.88 -10.54
N GLY A 138 -10.66 -7.21 -10.77
CA GLY A 138 -11.99 -7.84 -10.72
C GLY A 138 -12.43 -8.22 -9.31
N GLU A 139 -11.90 -7.55 -8.29
CA GLU A 139 -12.18 -7.80 -6.88
C GLU A 139 -12.86 -6.59 -6.25
N GLU A 140 -13.62 -6.80 -5.18
CA GLU A 140 -14.21 -5.70 -4.41
C GLU A 140 -13.19 -5.05 -3.47
N PRO A 141 -13.16 -3.71 -3.37
CA PRO A 141 -12.28 -3.04 -2.42
C PRO A 141 -12.72 -3.30 -0.97
N PRO A 142 -11.78 -3.35 -0.02
CA PRO A 142 -12.11 -3.44 1.41
C PRO A 142 -13.00 -2.26 1.86
N LYS A 143 -13.90 -2.50 2.80
CA LYS A 143 -14.78 -1.45 3.35
C LYS A 143 -14.01 -0.39 4.15
N ASP A 144 -12.86 -0.77 4.72
CA ASP A 144 -11.99 0.10 5.52
C ASP A 144 -10.70 0.43 4.77
N ILE A 145 -10.76 1.36 3.81
CA ILE A 145 -9.61 1.85 3.01
C ILE A 145 -8.72 2.83 3.82
N GLY A 146 -8.81 2.78 5.15
CA GLY A 146 -8.11 3.69 6.06
C GLY A 146 -6.58 3.51 6.06
N PRO A 147 -5.82 4.52 6.53
CA PRO A 147 -4.36 4.51 6.44
C PRO A 147 -3.77 3.30 7.18
N GLN A 148 -3.04 2.47 6.44
CA GLN A 148 -2.36 1.32 7.02
C GLN A 148 -1.41 1.79 8.12
N LYS A 149 -1.57 1.23 9.32
CA LYS A 149 -0.71 1.50 10.48
C LYS A 149 0.75 1.35 10.04
N LYS A 150 1.48 2.47 10.02
CA LYS A 150 2.91 2.51 9.66
C LYS A 150 3.60 1.39 10.44
N ARG A 151 4.24 0.44 9.74
CA ARG A 151 5.13 -0.52 10.40
C ARG A 151 6.12 0.31 11.23
N PRO A 152 6.31 0.02 12.52
CA PRO A 152 7.26 0.78 13.33
C PRO A 152 8.61 0.73 12.62
N ARG A 153 9.19 1.90 12.37
CA ARG A 153 10.54 2.02 11.83
C ARG A 153 11.44 1.37 12.89
N MET A 154 11.98 0.18 12.61
CA MET A 154 12.99 -0.42 13.49
C MET A 154 14.11 0.61 13.63
N ALA A 155 14.31 1.10 14.84
CA ALA A 155 15.40 2.01 15.15
C ALA A 155 16.70 1.24 14.87
N ILE A 156 17.47 1.69 13.89
CA ILE A 156 18.84 1.22 13.69
C ILE A 156 19.62 1.81 14.87
N PRO A 157 20.22 1.00 15.75
CA PRO A 157 21.04 1.51 16.83
C PRO A 157 22.20 2.30 16.22
N HIS A 158 22.35 3.56 16.61
CA HIS A 158 23.60 4.28 16.39
C HIS A 158 24.64 3.68 17.34
N GLN A 159 25.73 3.17 16.77
CA GLN A 159 26.95 2.86 17.51
C GLN A 159 27.60 4.15 18.01
#